data_AF-A0A0U5CEU6-F1
#
_entry.id   AF-A0A0U5CEU6-F1
#
_cell.length_a   1.000
_cell.length_b   1.000
_cell.length_c   1.000
_cell.angle_alpha   90.00
_cell.angle_beta   90.00
_cell.angle_gamma   90.00
#
_symmetry.space_group_name_H-M   'P 1'
#
loop_
_entity.id
_entity.type
_entity.pdbx_description
1 polymer ?
#
loop_
_entity_poly.entity_id
_entity_poly.type
_entity_poly.pdbx_seq_one_letter_code
_entity_poly.pdbx_strand_id
1 'polypeptide(L)'
;MRNDQEKKTGSRVFDFCGLKRRLKKGEDISPVERDFLSYYGIKWRRGNSKVWHIDTNNDGYTLPDYLDAMLLDYTLAMTPTDIDAAPAPVGMILQLLLAEARQKMRINSPAQFKALCQLRGPFWSYNQVISLADTEGAQGNVLECALSYALWYGDPRSLETICVVIQAEQPIISTSAECEGCLPVLGAMCQWLNEPLRRSYQDELLIPYATAMIQRNRRTNRRANRDVYGIFTDGFIWMFHHVDKKYKYSSCALRWNEEQQNVIVSLLSRILHDALKMSLMLGEEATQSTEVRSVWNRPQAGLSEGRESMSHTADGEDESSQSQNMEWFSKLERRIMQIIARRGDPKETLMVKEAFRVARSESQKPQLPKKAVTDMASEDLYDTFDLIQETGPTQVWDLAASELKGITKHLSHILTFWDKMLLYVEPSEMISVQLNIIMVSILAAKQREAYRLGLIKILSSYKSLRWVREDSKTLRFTRVIRGKRTRIQGRMDYALWYGSRANVETNLVVVQGKEFYHASSCVPQAITYMAILYHARKQAGRFNSPIYGLATDSWNWYFLRLDPDGVVSKHMVDWHTDPAEVVSHIHKIMDHAACLASMCSRTLT
;
A
#
# COMPACT_ATOMS: atom_id res chain seq x y z
N MET A 1 -18.42 -10.99 -58.63
CA MET A 1 -17.24 -10.16 -58.26
C MET A 1 -17.52 -9.39 -56.98
N ARG A 2 -17.34 -10.04 -55.83
CA ARG A 2 -17.23 -9.46 -54.47
C ARG A 2 -17.11 -10.64 -53.50
N ASN A 3 -15.91 -10.83 -52.97
CA ASN A 3 -15.52 -11.56 -51.75
C ASN A 3 -14.10 -12.07 -51.96
N ASP A 4 -13.10 -11.33 -51.45
CA ASP A 4 -11.74 -11.81 -51.17
C ASP A 4 -10.90 -10.72 -50.49
N GLN A 5 -11.39 -10.15 -49.37
CA GLN A 5 -10.59 -9.24 -48.52
C GLN A 5 -10.81 -9.48 -47.02
N GLU A 6 -10.86 -10.74 -46.59
CA GLU A 6 -10.69 -11.10 -45.18
C GLU A 6 -9.85 -12.37 -45.07
N LYS A 7 -8.52 -12.21 -45.04
CA LYS A 7 -7.54 -13.16 -44.49
C LYS A 7 -6.13 -12.59 -44.65
N LYS A 8 -5.76 -11.66 -43.76
CA LYS A 8 -4.35 -11.28 -43.50
C LYS A 8 -4.23 -10.42 -42.22
N THR A 9 -4.84 -10.86 -41.12
CA THR A 9 -4.36 -10.47 -39.79
C THR A 9 -3.16 -11.35 -39.46
N GLY A 10 -2.00 -10.95 -39.98
CA GLY A 10 -0.73 -11.57 -39.62
C GLY A 10 -0.46 -11.33 -38.13
N SER A 11 -0.29 -12.43 -37.39
CA SER A 11 0.32 -12.40 -36.06
C SER A 11 1.66 -11.68 -36.17
N ARG A 12 1.78 -10.49 -35.59
CA ARG A 12 3.06 -9.79 -35.45
C ARG A 12 3.92 -10.65 -34.53
N VAL A 13 4.79 -11.45 -35.10
CA VAL A 13 5.94 -12.01 -34.39
C VAL A 13 6.79 -10.81 -33.97
N PHE A 14 6.72 -10.46 -32.69
CA PHE A 14 7.47 -9.34 -32.11
C PHE A 14 8.97 -9.63 -32.24
N ASP A 15 9.71 -8.76 -32.92
CA ASP A 15 11.15 -8.90 -33.11
C ASP A 15 11.90 -8.48 -31.83
N PHE A 16 12.13 -9.43 -30.95
CA PHE A 16 12.86 -9.26 -29.68
C PHE A 16 14.36 -8.91 -29.86
N CYS A 17 14.91 -8.93 -31.07
CA CYS A 17 16.32 -8.57 -31.30
C CYS A 17 16.65 -7.11 -30.97
N GLY A 18 15.66 -6.20 -30.97
CA GLY A 18 15.86 -4.79 -30.59
C GLY A 18 16.14 -4.58 -29.09
N LEU A 19 15.57 -5.43 -28.23
CA LEU A 19 15.68 -5.31 -26.76
C LEU A 19 17.10 -5.61 -26.27
N LYS A 20 17.80 -6.56 -26.91
CA LYS A 20 19.20 -6.92 -26.61
C LYS A 20 20.19 -5.76 -26.81
N ARG A 21 19.85 -4.75 -27.65
CA ARG A 21 20.70 -3.56 -27.85
C ARG A 21 20.38 -2.39 -26.92
N ARG A 22 19.26 -2.43 -26.17
CA ARG A 22 18.78 -1.31 -25.35
C ARG A 22 18.96 -1.47 -23.84
N LEU A 23 19.34 -2.65 -23.34
CA LEU A 23 19.93 -2.75 -22.00
C LEU A 23 21.30 -2.05 -22.04
N LYS A 24 21.33 -0.75 -21.72
CA LYS A 24 22.55 0.06 -21.67
C LYS A 24 23.63 -0.71 -20.92
N LYS A 25 24.86 -0.74 -21.46
CA LYS A 25 26.05 -1.16 -20.71
C LYS A 25 26.01 -0.47 -19.35
N GLY A 26 26.07 -1.24 -18.27
CA GLY A 26 25.81 -0.79 -16.90
C GLY A 26 26.38 0.61 -16.64
N GLU A 27 25.48 1.54 -16.31
CA GLU A 27 25.85 2.89 -15.90
C GLU A 27 26.82 2.78 -14.70
N ASP A 28 27.84 3.64 -14.66
CA ASP A 28 28.80 3.63 -13.57
C ASP A 28 28.04 3.97 -12.26
N ILE A 29 28.15 3.12 -11.25
CA ILE A 29 27.59 3.40 -9.92
C ILE A 29 28.15 4.69 -9.36
N SER A 30 27.28 5.42 -8.64
CA SER A 30 27.68 6.64 -7.95
C SER A 30 28.86 6.36 -7.00
N PRO A 31 29.79 7.30 -6.79
CA PRO A 31 30.89 7.13 -5.83
C PRO A 31 30.40 6.75 -4.42
N VAL A 32 29.28 7.35 -4.02
CA VAL A 32 28.54 7.10 -2.79
C VAL A 32 28.11 5.63 -2.64
N GLU A 33 27.45 5.08 -3.65
CA GLU A 33 27.03 3.68 -3.65
C GLU A 33 28.26 2.76 -3.63
N ARG A 34 29.34 3.13 -4.31
CA ARG A 34 30.60 2.39 -4.30
C ARG A 34 31.24 2.34 -2.92
N ASP A 35 31.32 3.48 -2.23
CA ASP A 35 31.89 3.57 -0.88
C ASP A 35 31.06 2.78 0.13
N PHE A 36 29.73 2.87 0.01
CA PHE A 36 28.79 2.09 0.80
C PHE A 36 28.99 0.58 0.61
N LEU A 37 29.00 0.10 -0.64
CA LEU A 37 29.20 -1.31 -0.93
C LEU A 37 30.57 -1.77 -0.42
N SER A 38 31.60 -0.95 -0.57
CA SER A 38 32.94 -1.22 -0.04
C SER A 38 32.95 -1.36 1.48
N TYR A 39 32.22 -0.50 2.21
CA TYR A 39 32.08 -0.59 3.67
C TYR A 39 31.50 -1.93 4.13
N TYR A 40 30.52 -2.48 3.41
CA TYR A 40 29.96 -3.81 3.70
C TYR A 40 30.73 -4.98 3.06
N GLY A 41 31.86 -4.71 2.41
CA GLY A 41 32.65 -5.73 1.71
C GLY A 41 31.99 -6.31 0.46
N ILE A 42 31.01 -5.58 -0.11
CA ILE A 42 30.29 -5.94 -1.33
C ILE A 42 31.03 -5.37 -2.54
N LYS A 43 31.35 -6.22 -3.52
CA LYS A 43 32.09 -5.84 -4.73
C LYS A 43 31.13 -5.48 -5.86
N TRP A 44 31.29 -4.30 -6.45
CA TRP A 44 30.58 -3.95 -7.67
C TRP A 44 31.00 -4.85 -8.84
N ARG A 45 30.03 -5.33 -9.61
CA ARG A 45 30.29 -6.11 -10.82
C ARG A 45 30.13 -5.23 -12.06
N ARG A 46 31.24 -4.83 -12.67
CA ARG A 46 31.23 -4.10 -13.94
C ARG A 46 30.81 -5.04 -15.09
N GLY A 47 29.73 -4.70 -15.80
CA GLY A 47 29.25 -5.41 -17.00
C GLY A 47 27.92 -6.15 -16.82
N ASN A 48 27.37 -6.69 -17.92
CA ASN A 48 26.07 -7.38 -17.93
C ASN A 48 26.12 -8.63 -17.03
N SER A 49 25.56 -8.50 -15.82
CA SER A 49 25.37 -9.63 -14.93
C SER A 49 24.46 -10.64 -15.63
N LYS A 50 24.88 -11.91 -15.71
CA LYS A 50 24.03 -13.00 -16.22
C LYS A 50 22.71 -13.10 -15.44
N VAL A 51 22.68 -12.58 -14.21
CA VAL A 51 21.47 -12.51 -13.39
C VAL A 51 20.41 -11.63 -14.05
N TRP A 52 20.73 -10.60 -14.82
CA TRP A 52 19.71 -9.79 -15.48
C TRP A 52 19.36 -10.26 -16.89
N HIS A 53 20.01 -11.33 -17.36
CA HIS A 53 19.70 -11.91 -18.64
C HIS A 53 18.50 -12.84 -18.50
N ILE A 54 17.39 -12.50 -19.14
CA ILE A 54 16.24 -13.36 -19.29
C ILE A 54 16.36 -14.01 -20.67
N ASP A 55 16.41 -15.34 -20.70
CA ASP A 55 16.31 -16.08 -21.95
C ASP A 55 14.82 -16.24 -22.28
N THR A 56 14.30 -15.28 -23.06
CA THR A 56 12.88 -15.25 -23.46
C THR A 56 12.42 -16.53 -24.14
N ASN A 57 13.34 -17.32 -24.71
CA ASN A 57 13.00 -18.56 -25.41
C ASN A 57 12.97 -19.78 -24.48
N ASN A 58 13.62 -19.71 -23.31
CA ASN A 58 13.91 -20.88 -22.50
C ASN A 58 13.30 -20.81 -21.10
N ASP A 59 13.02 -19.60 -20.61
CA ASP A 59 12.58 -19.41 -19.23
C ASP A 59 11.07 -19.71 -19.04
N GLY A 60 10.29 -19.86 -20.12
CA GLY A 60 8.90 -20.35 -20.07
C GLY A 60 7.90 -19.44 -19.33
N TYR A 61 8.30 -18.22 -18.96
CA TYR A 61 7.44 -17.23 -18.30
C TYR A 61 6.71 -16.38 -19.33
N THR A 62 5.69 -16.93 -19.98
CA THR A 62 4.72 -16.10 -20.72
C THR A 62 3.74 -15.48 -19.74
N LEU A 63 3.55 -14.17 -19.84
CA LEU A 63 2.53 -13.45 -19.10
C LEU A 63 1.15 -14.03 -19.47
N PRO A 64 0.33 -14.51 -18.51
CA PRO A 64 -1.01 -14.96 -18.85
C PRO A 64 -1.84 -13.83 -19.47
N ASP A 65 -2.62 -14.12 -20.51
CA ASP A 65 -3.42 -13.11 -21.23
C ASP A 65 -4.32 -12.27 -20.30
N TYR A 66 -4.86 -12.88 -19.23
CA TYR A 66 -5.69 -12.17 -18.25
C TYR A 66 -4.87 -11.16 -17.44
N LEU A 67 -3.61 -11.46 -17.15
CA LEU A 67 -2.71 -10.59 -16.40
C LEU A 67 -2.32 -9.41 -17.29
N ASP A 68 -2.03 -9.65 -18.57
CA ASP A 68 -1.79 -8.60 -19.55
C ASP A 68 -2.99 -7.64 -19.68
N ALA A 69 -4.19 -8.19 -19.84
CA ALA A 69 -5.43 -7.39 -19.93
C ALA A 69 -5.67 -6.54 -18.67
N MET A 70 -5.38 -7.08 -17.49
CA MET A 70 -5.50 -6.35 -16.24
C MET A 70 -4.44 -5.27 -16.12
N LEU A 71 -3.18 -5.54 -16.48
CA LEU A 71 -2.11 -4.55 -16.49
C LEU A 71 -2.41 -3.40 -17.46
N LEU A 72 -3.07 -3.69 -18.58
CA LEU A 72 -3.59 -2.68 -19.48
C LEU A 72 -4.71 -1.84 -18.85
N ASP A 73 -5.65 -2.48 -18.14
CA ASP A 73 -6.68 -1.77 -17.37
C ASP A 73 -6.05 -0.85 -16.31
N TYR A 74 -5.01 -1.30 -15.61
CA TYR A 74 -4.27 -0.46 -14.67
C TYR A 74 -3.60 0.72 -15.34
N THR A 75 -2.91 0.49 -16.45
CA THR A 75 -2.24 1.55 -17.20
C THR A 75 -3.25 2.62 -17.63
N LEU A 76 -4.44 2.21 -18.04
CA LEU A 76 -5.52 3.10 -18.45
C LEU A 76 -6.13 3.85 -17.24
N ALA A 77 -6.55 3.12 -16.21
CA ALA A 77 -7.20 3.69 -15.03
C ALA A 77 -6.29 4.62 -14.22
N MET A 78 -4.99 4.31 -14.17
CA MET A 78 -3.99 4.99 -13.34
C MET A 78 -3.08 5.91 -14.16
N THR A 79 -3.41 6.21 -15.42
CA THR A 79 -2.56 7.09 -16.23
C THR A 79 -2.31 8.40 -15.48
N PRO A 80 -1.05 8.76 -15.15
CA PRO A 80 -0.74 9.96 -14.39
C PRO A 80 -1.23 11.19 -15.17
N THR A 81 -2.31 11.79 -14.72
CA THR A 81 -2.76 13.10 -15.23
C THR A 81 -2.13 14.24 -14.41
N ASP A 82 -1.67 13.95 -13.18
CA ASP A 82 -1.04 14.88 -12.25
C ASP A 82 0.19 14.23 -11.55
N ILE A 83 1.08 15.08 -11.02
CA ILE A 83 2.31 14.71 -10.27
C ILE A 83 2.00 13.90 -8.98
N ASP A 84 0.76 13.96 -8.49
CA ASP A 84 0.27 13.24 -7.29
C ASP A 84 -0.35 11.85 -7.62
N ALA A 85 0.03 11.25 -8.76
CA ALA A 85 -0.48 9.95 -9.18
C ALA A 85 -0.26 8.92 -8.07
N ALA A 86 -1.34 8.21 -7.70
CA ALA A 86 -1.23 7.10 -6.79
C ALA A 86 -0.25 6.08 -7.40
N PRO A 87 0.73 5.60 -6.63
CA PRO A 87 1.77 4.73 -7.17
C PRO A 87 1.11 3.48 -7.75
N ALA A 88 1.67 2.91 -8.82
CA ALA A 88 1.07 1.74 -9.42
C ALA A 88 0.98 0.62 -8.35
N PRO A 89 0.01 -0.29 -8.44
CA PRO A 89 -0.25 -1.25 -7.37
C PRO A 89 0.74 -2.40 -7.44
N VAL A 90 1.99 -2.08 -7.10
CA VAL A 90 3.13 -2.98 -6.96
C VAL A 90 2.70 -4.22 -6.17
N GLY A 91 2.03 -4.03 -5.02
CA GLY A 91 1.53 -5.12 -4.20
C GLY A 91 0.63 -6.11 -4.94
N MET A 92 -0.25 -5.65 -5.83
CA MET A 92 -1.10 -6.54 -6.61
C MET A 92 -0.29 -7.34 -7.65
N ILE A 93 0.64 -6.71 -8.36
CA ILE A 93 1.52 -7.40 -9.31
C ILE A 93 2.31 -8.49 -8.58
N LEU A 94 2.90 -8.14 -7.44
CA LEU A 94 3.67 -9.08 -6.61
C LEU A 94 2.81 -10.26 -6.13
N GLN A 95 1.57 -10.00 -5.71
CA GLN A 95 0.65 -11.04 -5.23
C GLN A 95 0.13 -11.95 -6.34
N LEU A 96 -0.23 -11.38 -7.50
CA LEU A 96 -0.66 -12.15 -8.67
C LEU A 96 0.45 -13.10 -9.16
N LEU A 97 1.69 -12.61 -9.22
CA LEU A 97 2.82 -13.44 -9.65
C LEU A 97 3.16 -14.52 -8.62
N LEU A 98 3.04 -14.23 -7.32
CA LEU A 98 3.23 -15.25 -6.28
C LEU A 98 2.16 -16.35 -6.40
N ALA A 99 0.90 -15.95 -6.59
CA ALA A 99 -0.19 -16.88 -6.82
C ALA A 99 0.08 -17.73 -8.07
N GLU A 100 0.49 -17.12 -9.18
CA GLU A 100 0.81 -17.84 -10.43
C GLU A 100 1.95 -18.84 -10.22
N ALA A 101 3.02 -18.44 -9.54
CA ALA A 101 4.16 -19.30 -9.24
C ALA A 101 3.73 -20.52 -8.38
N ARG A 102 2.85 -20.30 -7.40
CA ARG A 102 2.24 -21.38 -6.59
C ARG A 102 1.36 -22.30 -7.45
N GLN A 103 0.56 -21.75 -8.37
CA GLN A 103 -0.27 -22.56 -9.27
C GLN A 103 0.60 -23.46 -10.17
N LYS A 104 1.65 -22.88 -10.78
CA LYS A 104 2.60 -23.60 -11.63
C LYS A 104 3.27 -24.73 -10.85
N MET A 105 3.69 -24.48 -9.62
CA MET A 105 4.23 -25.52 -8.74
C MET A 105 3.19 -26.61 -8.43
N ARG A 106 1.93 -26.25 -8.17
CA ARG A 106 0.85 -27.22 -7.94
C ARG A 106 0.63 -28.15 -9.13
N ILE A 107 0.67 -27.61 -10.34
CA ILE A 107 0.46 -28.39 -11.58
C ILE A 107 1.70 -29.27 -11.86
N ASN A 108 2.89 -28.69 -11.78
CA ASN A 108 4.12 -29.38 -12.20
C ASN A 108 4.65 -30.36 -11.14
N SER A 109 4.38 -30.11 -9.86
CA SER A 109 4.88 -30.91 -8.75
C SER A 109 3.91 -30.92 -7.55
N PRO A 110 2.78 -31.65 -7.64
CA PRO A 110 1.77 -31.69 -6.58
C PRO A 110 2.33 -32.10 -5.21
N ALA A 111 3.32 -32.99 -5.17
CA ALA A 111 3.98 -33.44 -3.95
C ALA A 111 4.77 -32.32 -3.26
N GLN A 112 5.58 -31.56 -4.02
CA GLN A 112 6.30 -30.40 -3.49
C GLN A 112 5.34 -29.30 -3.07
N PHE A 113 4.27 -29.08 -3.84
CA PHE A 113 3.24 -28.12 -3.45
C PHE A 113 2.59 -28.49 -2.11
N LYS A 114 2.25 -29.76 -1.91
CA LYS A 114 1.71 -30.25 -0.62
C LYS A 114 2.69 -30.00 0.54
N ALA A 115 3.99 -30.25 0.33
CA ALA A 115 5.02 -29.93 1.31
C ALA A 115 5.11 -28.42 1.59
N LEU A 116 5.04 -27.59 0.53
CA LEU A 116 5.06 -26.13 0.65
C LEU A 116 3.89 -25.58 1.49
N CYS A 117 2.69 -26.15 1.33
CA CYS A 117 1.53 -25.80 2.13
C CYS A 117 1.73 -26.10 3.63
N GLN A 118 2.53 -27.12 3.96
CA GLN A 118 2.87 -27.46 5.36
C GLN A 118 3.94 -26.52 5.93
N LEU A 119 4.81 -25.97 5.10
CA LEU A 119 5.99 -25.20 5.49
C LEU A 119 5.77 -23.69 5.60
N ARG A 120 4.52 -23.21 5.54
CA ARG A 120 4.22 -21.77 5.33
C ARG A 120 5.02 -21.22 4.16
N GLY A 121 4.75 -21.74 2.95
CA GLY A 121 5.42 -21.35 1.72
C GLY A 121 5.53 -19.83 1.51
N PRO A 122 6.34 -19.37 0.53
CA PRO A 122 6.73 -17.98 0.41
C PRO A 122 5.53 -17.04 0.39
N PHE A 123 5.61 -15.93 1.12
CA PHE A 123 4.55 -14.94 1.22
C PHE A 123 5.12 -13.52 1.23
N TRP A 124 4.35 -12.58 0.70
CA TRP A 124 4.66 -11.16 0.85
C TRP A 124 4.12 -10.67 2.18
N SER A 125 4.92 -9.93 2.91
CA SER A 125 4.49 -9.09 4.02
C SER A 125 4.58 -7.63 3.62
N TYR A 126 3.83 -6.77 4.31
CA TYR A 126 3.65 -5.37 3.94
C TYR A 126 4.10 -4.47 5.08
N ASN A 127 4.60 -3.27 4.76
CA ASN A 127 4.95 -2.23 5.74
C ASN A 127 5.84 -2.77 6.87
N GLN A 128 6.85 -3.56 6.52
CA GLN A 128 7.75 -4.16 7.49
C GLN A 128 8.81 -3.16 7.92
N VAL A 129 9.23 -3.21 9.18
CA VAL A 129 10.40 -2.49 9.66
C VAL A 129 11.48 -3.49 10.00
N ILE A 130 12.59 -3.45 9.28
CA ILE A 130 13.77 -4.26 9.61
C ILE A 130 14.72 -3.42 10.43
N SER A 131 15.04 -3.90 11.63
CA SER A 131 16.01 -3.29 12.53
C SER A 131 17.35 -4.04 12.49
N LEU A 132 18.47 -3.34 12.37
CA LEU A 132 19.77 -3.88 12.80
C LEU A 132 20.19 -3.24 14.11
N ALA A 133 20.62 -4.06 15.06
CA ALA A 133 21.49 -3.57 16.12
C ALA A 133 22.81 -3.11 15.49
N ASP A 134 23.26 -1.90 15.83
CA ASP A 134 24.60 -1.44 15.51
C ASP A 134 25.62 -2.45 16.06
N THR A 135 26.49 -2.95 15.18
CA THR A 135 27.41 -4.05 15.49
C THR A 135 28.83 -3.57 15.75
N GLU A 136 29.17 -2.29 15.56
CA GLU A 136 30.59 -1.89 15.53
C GLU A 136 31.00 -0.63 16.33
N GLY A 137 30.17 -0.06 17.22
CA GLY A 137 30.69 1.03 18.05
C GLY A 137 29.81 1.61 19.14
N ALA A 138 29.56 0.85 20.21
CA ALA A 138 29.28 1.33 21.58
C ALA A 138 28.09 2.29 21.86
N GLN A 139 27.38 2.83 20.87
CA GLN A 139 26.29 3.80 21.10
C GLN A 139 24.89 3.18 21.16
N GLY A 140 24.73 1.90 20.81
CA GLY A 140 23.44 1.20 20.92
C GLY A 140 22.37 1.74 19.97
N ASN A 141 22.75 2.37 18.85
CA ASN A 141 21.79 2.85 17.86
C ASN A 141 21.17 1.67 17.11
N VAL A 142 19.86 1.72 16.89
CA VAL A 142 19.13 0.74 16.07
C VAL A 142 18.82 1.38 14.74
N LEU A 143 19.29 0.76 13.65
CA LEU A 143 19.01 1.22 12.30
C LEU A 143 17.73 0.55 11.79
N GLU A 144 16.68 1.35 11.65
CA GLU A 144 15.38 0.92 11.16
C GLU A 144 15.21 1.25 9.68
N CYS A 145 14.88 0.23 8.88
CA CYS A 145 14.50 0.38 7.47
C CYS A 145 13.04 -0.01 7.29
N ALA A 146 12.20 0.95 6.90
CA ALA A 146 10.84 0.67 6.49
C ALA A 146 10.83 0.10 5.07
N LEU A 147 10.17 -1.03 4.89
CA LEU A 147 9.99 -1.73 3.62
C LEU A 147 8.52 -1.74 3.27
N SER A 148 8.20 -1.46 2.01
CA SER A 148 6.83 -1.56 1.51
C SER A 148 6.41 -3.03 1.42
N TYR A 149 7.31 -3.90 0.92
CA TYR A 149 7.08 -5.34 0.84
C TYR A 149 8.34 -6.15 1.18
N ALA A 150 8.16 -7.32 1.79
CA ALA A 150 9.22 -8.32 1.94
C ALA A 150 8.70 -9.71 1.59
N LEU A 151 9.40 -10.41 0.69
CA LEU A 151 9.13 -11.80 0.30
C LEU A 151 9.86 -12.74 1.26
N TRP A 152 9.13 -13.29 2.20
CA TRP A 152 9.63 -14.31 3.11
C TRP A 152 9.53 -15.68 2.45
N TYR A 153 10.55 -16.52 2.62
CA TYR A 153 10.50 -17.94 2.26
C TYR A 153 10.57 -18.86 3.50
N GLY A 154 10.79 -18.27 4.68
CA GLY A 154 10.90 -18.93 5.98
C GLY A 154 10.48 -17.98 7.11
N ASP A 155 11.13 -18.09 8.28
CA ASP A 155 10.81 -17.31 9.48
C ASP A 155 11.24 -15.83 9.35
N PRO A 156 10.29 -14.87 9.43
CA PRO A 156 10.60 -13.44 9.41
C PRO A 156 11.54 -12.99 10.54
N ARG A 157 11.46 -13.62 11.73
CA ARG A 157 12.32 -13.28 12.88
C ARG A 157 13.78 -13.64 12.63
N SER A 158 14.00 -14.62 11.77
CA SER A 158 15.31 -15.09 11.33
C SER A 158 15.80 -14.38 10.05
N LEU A 159 15.04 -13.39 9.56
CA LEU A 159 15.27 -12.65 8.33
C LEU A 159 15.40 -13.56 7.08
N GLU A 160 14.56 -14.59 7.00
CA GLU A 160 14.51 -15.53 5.87
C GLU A 160 13.74 -14.97 4.69
N THR A 161 14.23 -13.85 4.14
CA THR A 161 13.70 -13.17 2.95
C THR A 161 14.64 -13.26 1.75
N ILE A 162 14.10 -13.48 0.55
CA ILE A 162 14.91 -13.45 -0.66
C ILE A 162 14.82 -12.11 -1.39
N CYS A 163 13.78 -11.33 -1.13
CA CYS A 163 13.50 -10.10 -1.83
C CYS A 163 12.85 -9.07 -0.92
N VAL A 164 13.36 -7.84 -0.96
CA VAL A 164 12.73 -6.67 -0.34
C VAL A 164 12.32 -5.68 -1.41
N VAL A 165 11.24 -4.96 -1.17
CA VAL A 165 10.69 -3.97 -2.09
C VAL A 165 10.40 -2.68 -1.35
N ILE A 166 10.88 -1.56 -1.89
CA ILE A 166 10.54 -0.22 -1.44
C ILE A 166 9.79 0.46 -2.56
N GLN A 167 8.58 0.88 -2.24
CA GLN A 167 7.73 1.64 -3.13
C GLN A 167 8.01 3.12 -2.94
N ALA A 168 8.38 3.80 -4.02
CA ALA A 168 8.62 5.24 -3.99
C ALA A 168 7.31 5.99 -3.71
N GLU A 169 7.34 6.97 -2.80
CA GLU A 169 6.19 7.83 -2.55
C GLU A 169 5.95 8.84 -3.68
N GLN A 170 6.99 9.12 -4.47
CA GLN A 170 6.97 10.07 -5.60
C GLN A 170 7.34 9.36 -6.90
N PRO A 171 6.87 9.87 -8.06
CA PRO A 171 7.29 9.36 -9.36
C PRO A 171 8.81 9.43 -9.53
N ILE A 172 9.40 8.38 -10.07
CA ILE A 172 10.84 8.30 -10.37
C ILE A 172 11.06 9.06 -11.69
N ILE A 173 11.67 10.24 -11.63
CA ILE A 173 11.73 11.17 -12.78
C ILE A 173 12.81 10.75 -13.79
N SER A 174 13.91 10.14 -13.35
CA SER A 174 15.01 9.72 -14.22
C SER A 174 15.54 8.35 -13.83
N THR A 175 15.84 7.54 -14.85
CA THR A 175 16.56 6.26 -14.71
C THR A 175 18.08 6.43 -14.82
N SER A 176 18.59 7.64 -15.02
CA SER A 176 20.02 7.90 -15.11
C SER A 176 20.64 7.94 -13.72
N ALA A 177 21.89 7.50 -13.62
CA ALA A 177 22.79 7.73 -12.48
C ALA A 177 22.93 9.22 -12.06
N GLU A 178 22.36 10.16 -12.83
CA GLU A 178 22.26 11.60 -12.55
C GLU A 178 21.03 11.97 -11.71
N CYS A 179 20.32 10.99 -11.15
CA CYS A 179 19.41 11.25 -10.03
C CYS A 179 20.26 11.73 -8.83
N GLU A 180 20.67 13.00 -8.82
CA GLU A 180 21.33 13.67 -7.69
C GLU A 180 20.43 13.70 -6.43
N GLY A 181 19.20 13.17 -6.52
CA GLY A 181 18.37 12.74 -5.39
C GLY A 181 18.90 11.52 -4.61
N CYS A 182 19.97 10.87 -5.06
CA CYS A 182 20.66 9.79 -4.33
C CYS A 182 21.59 10.28 -3.21
N LEU A 183 21.59 11.56 -2.84
CA LEU A 183 22.65 12.19 -2.03
C LEU A 183 22.33 12.60 -0.57
N PRO A 184 21.08 12.72 -0.06
CA PRO A 184 20.90 13.12 1.34
C PRO A 184 21.01 12.00 2.40
N VAL A 185 21.06 10.71 2.05
CA VAL A 185 21.06 9.62 3.07
C VAL A 185 22.45 9.21 3.53
N LEU A 186 23.50 9.42 2.74
CA LEU A 186 24.86 9.35 3.30
C LEU A 186 25.19 10.58 4.17
N GLY A 187 24.53 11.72 3.96
CA GLY A 187 24.57 12.86 4.89
C GLY A 187 23.97 12.52 6.26
N ALA A 188 22.91 11.70 6.29
CA ALA A 188 22.28 11.25 7.53
C ALA A 188 23.09 10.18 8.30
N MET A 189 24.01 9.47 7.64
CA MET A 189 24.90 8.51 8.29
C MET A 189 26.19 9.14 8.84
N CYS A 190 26.50 10.39 8.47
CA CYS A 190 27.74 11.07 8.89
C CYS A 190 27.58 12.22 9.89
N GLN A 191 26.37 12.60 10.36
CA GLN A 191 26.27 13.60 11.42
C GLN A 191 25.01 13.46 12.30
N TRP A 192 25.22 13.04 13.54
CA TRP A 192 24.46 13.50 14.69
C TRP A 192 24.15 15.02 14.60
N LEU A 193 22.88 15.43 14.71
CA LEU A 193 22.34 16.55 15.52
C LEU A 193 20.92 16.95 15.03
N ASN A 194 19.93 16.84 15.94
CA ASN A 194 18.66 17.59 16.07
C ASN A 194 17.85 18.06 14.84
N GLU A 195 16.53 17.82 14.95
CA GLU A 195 15.37 18.44 14.27
C GLU A 195 14.85 17.90 12.91
N PRO A 196 13.53 18.05 12.64
CA PRO A 196 12.77 17.20 11.73
C PRO A 196 12.48 17.91 10.40
N LEU A 197 13.25 17.58 9.36
CA LEU A 197 12.89 17.84 7.97
C LEU A 197 13.07 16.56 7.16
N ARG A 198 12.09 15.66 7.27
CA ARG A 198 11.94 14.48 6.40
C ARG A 198 10.72 14.72 5.52
N ARG A 199 10.96 14.96 4.22
CA ARG A 199 10.08 14.65 3.07
C ARG A 199 10.63 15.29 1.80
N SER A 200 11.71 14.71 1.27
CA SER A 200 11.87 14.43 -0.16
C SER A 200 13.29 13.88 -0.38
N TYR A 201 13.42 12.84 -1.21
CA TYR A 201 14.69 12.31 -1.74
C TYR A 201 15.56 11.42 -0.82
N GLN A 202 14.99 10.48 -0.04
CA GLN A 202 15.78 9.51 0.74
C GLN A 202 15.61 8.02 0.38
N ASP A 203 14.74 7.66 -0.56
CA ASP A 203 14.24 6.27 -0.61
C ASP A 203 15.11 5.30 -1.43
N GLU A 204 15.90 5.78 -2.41
CA GLU A 204 16.68 4.91 -3.32
C GLU A 204 17.86 4.20 -2.66
N LEU A 205 18.51 4.82 -1.66
CA LEU A 205 19.66 4.24 -0.96
C LEU A 205 19.29 3.18 0.09
N LEU A 206 18.01 3.07 0.45
CA LEU A 206 17.54 2.11 1.46
C LEU A 206 17.61 0.66 0.99
N ILE A 207 17.60 0.40 -0.32
CA ILE A 207 17.58 -0.98 -0.84
C ILE A 207 18.94 -1.68 -0.78
N PRO A 208 20.04 -1.11 -1.31
CA PRO A 208 21.36 -1.68 -1.10
C PRO A 208 21.66 -1.86 0.39
N TYR A 209 21.15 -0.94 1.23
CA TYR A 209 21.26 -0.99 2.68
C TYR A 209 20.55 -2.20 3.30
N ALA A 210 19.24 -2.34 3.10
CA ALA A 210 18.47 -3.49 3.58
C ALA A 210 19.04 -4.82 3.06
N THR A 211 19.46 -4.85 1.80
CA THR A 211 20.06 -6.06 1.19
C THR A 211 21.38 -6.44 1.87
N ALA A 212 22.27 -5.47 2.11
CA ALA A 212 23.54 -5.70 2.79
C ALA A 212 23.34 -6.12 4.25
N MET A 213 22.40 -5.49 4.97
CA MET A 213 21.99 -5.85 6.32
C MET A 213 21.53 -7.31 6.43
N ILE A 214 20.63 -7.73 5.54
CA ILE A 214 20.11 -9.11 5.51
C ILE A 214 21.26 -10.09 5.28
N GLN A 215 22.16 -9.80 4.33
CA GLN A 215 23.31 -10.65 4.08
C GLN A 215 24.30 -10.71 5.25
N ARG A 216 24.56 -9.58 5.94
CA ARG A 216 25.42 -9.52 7.14
C ARG A 216 24.85 -10.40 8.25
N ASN A 217 23.55 -10.29 8.53
CA ASN A 217 22.89 -11.14 9.54
C ASN A 217 22.97 -12.63 9.17
N ARG A 218 22.78 -12.98 7.90
CA ARG A 218 22.93 -14.38 7.44
C ARG A 218 24.32 -14.96 7.65
N ARG A 219 25.36 -14.14 7.45
CA ARG A 219 26.75 -14.55 7.67
C ARG A 219 26.98 -15.04 9.10
N THR A 220 26.33 -14.40 10.08
CA THR A 220 26.45 -14.79 11.49
C THR A 220 25.73 -16.11 11.82
N ASN A 221 24.65 -16.43 11.12
CA ASN A 221 23.80 -17.59 11.38
C ASN A 221 24.25 -18.90 10.70
N ARG A 222 25.41 -18.95 10.04
CA ARG A 222 25.97 -20.13 9.32
C ARG A 222 25.05 -20.80 8.28
N ARG A 223 23.84 -20.28 8.02
CA ARG A 223 22.97 -20.74 6.93
C ARG A 223 23.54 -20.27 5.59
N ALA A 224 23.36 -21.09 4.56
CA ALA A 224 24.06 -20.98 3.29
C ALA A 224 24.06 -19.55 2.72
N ASN A 225 25.22 -19.14 2.21
CA ASN A 225 25.41 -17.89 1.49
C ASN A 225 24.51 -17.87 0.25
N ARG A 226 23.52 -16.98 0.24
CA ARG A 226 22.36 -17.02 -0.65
C ARG A 226 22.19 -15.66 -1.31
N ASP A 227 21.68 -15.70 -2.54
CA ASP A 227 21.37 -14.51 -3.32
C ASP A 227 20.24 -13.72 -2.64
N VAL A 228 20.33 -12.38 -2.70
CA VAL A 228 19.30 -11.47 -2.17
C VAL A 228 18.99 -10.43 -3.23
N TYR A 229 17.69 -10.21 -3.43
CA TYR A 229 17.16 -9.23 -4.37
C TYR A 229 16.57 -8.03 -3.64
N GLY A 230 16.64 -6.88 -4.29
CA GLY A 230 16.00 -5.65 -3.85
C GLY A 230 15.26 -5.01 -5.02
N ILE A 231 14.12 -4.38 -4.78
CA ILE A 231 13.32 -3.73 -5.83
C ILE A 231 12.88 -2.35 -5.38
N PHE A 232 13.32 -1.29 -6.06
CA PHE A 232 12.83 0.07 -5.85
C PHE A 232 11.90 0.45 -6.99
N THR A 233 10.68 0.89 -6.69
CA THR A 233 9.72 1.16 -7.76
C THR A 233 8.63 2.15 -7.37
N ASP A 234 8.23 3.03 -8.28
CA ASP A 234 6.98 3.80 -8.20
C ASP A 234 5.82 3.08 -8.90
N GLY A 235 6.07 1.86 -9.39
CA GLY A 235 5.18 1.04 -10.19
C GLY A 235 5.32 1.24 -11.71
N PHE A 236 5.93 2.34 -12.18
CA PHE A 236 6.23 2.60 -13.58
C PHE A 236 7.70 2.33 -13.91
N ILE A 237 8.62 2.72 -13.05
CA ILE A 237 10.04 2.39 -13.13
C ILE A 237 10.34 1.34 -12.05
N TRP A 238 11.05 0.30 -12.44
CA TRP A 238 11.43 -0.82 -11.60
C TRP A 238 12.94 -0.95 -11.61
N MET A 239 13.57 -0.61 -10.49
CA MET A 239 15.00 -0.77 -10.28
C MET A 239 15.23 -2.05 -9.49
N PHE A 240 15.81 -3.05 -10.16
CA PHE A 240 16.19 -4.32 -9.56
C PHE A 240 17.63 -4.25 -9.07
N HIS A 241 17.84 -4.76 -7.86
CA HIS A 241 19.10 -4.86 -7.17
C HIS A 241 19.34 -6.33 -6.85
N HIS A 242 20.58 -6.78 -6.95
CA HIS A 242 20.95 -8.15 -6.62
C HIS A 242 22.33 -8.19 -6.00
N VAL A 243 22.43 -8.85 -4.85
CA VAL A 243 23.69 -9.21 -4.21
C VAL A 243 23.81 -10.71 -4.21
N ASP A 244 24.80 -11.22 -4.93
CA ASP A 244 25.02 -12.65 -5.06
C ASP A 244 25.66 -13.26 -3.79
N LYS A 245 25.71 -14.59 -3.72
CA LYS A 245 26.42 -15.35 -2.67
C LYS A 245 27.94 -15.12 -2.61
N LYS A 246 28.52 -14.32 -3.50
CA LYS A 246 29.94 -13.91 -3.46
C LYS A 246 30.05 -12.43 -3.09
N TYR A 247 28.98 -11.84 -2.55
CA TYR A 247 28.87 -10.42 -2.22
C TYR A 247 29.18 -9.55 -3.43
N LYS A 248 28.71 -9.95 -4.62
CA LYS A 248 28.79 -9.10 -5.82
C LYS A 248 27.46 -8.45 -6.06
N TYR A 249 27.51 -7.13 -6.17
CA TYR A 249 26.35 -6.31 -6.45
C TYR A 249 26.20 -6.04 -7.95
N SER A 250 24.95 -6.07 -8.40
CA SER A 250 24.53 -5.66 -9.73
C SER A 250 23.13 -5.08 -9.67
N SER A 251 22.78 -4.19 -10.59
CA SER A 251 21.45 -3.60 -10.71
C SER A 251 20.98 -3.55 -12.18
N CYS A 252 19.67 -3.41 -12.39
CA CYS A 252 19.08 -3.05 -13.68
C CYS A 252 17.82 -2.18 -13.47
N ALA A 253 17.57 -1.24 -14.38
CA ALA A 253 16.36 -0.42 -14.37
C ALA A 253 15.49 -0.78 -15.58
N LEU A 254 14.19 -0.96 -15.34
CA LEU A 254 13.19 -1.29 -16.34
C LEU A 254 12.00 -0.32 -16.24
N ARG A 255 11.37 -0.03 -17.39
CA ARG A 255 10.22 0.87 -17.53
C ARG A 255 9.00 0.09 -17.97
N TRP A 256 7.99 0.11 -17.12
CA TRP A 256 6.71 -0.56 -17.33
C TRP A 256 6.02 -0.14 -18.63
N ASN A 257 6.10 1.14 -18.99
CA ASN A 257 5.42 1.68 -20.19
C ASN A 257 6.22 1.58 -21.49
N GLU A 258 7.44 1.03 -21.48
CA GLU A 258 8.32 0.92 -22.67
C GLU A 258 8.37 -0.51 -23.23
N GLU A 259 7.26 -1.23 -23.20
CA GLU A 259 7.17 -2.64 -23.65
C GLU A 259 8.08 -3.60 -22.84
N GLN A 260 8.52 -3.20 -21.64
CA GLN A 260 9.38 -4.01 -20.77
C GLN A 260 8.59 -4.77 -19.69
N GLN A 261 7.26 -4.75 -19.72
CA GLN A 261 6.42 -5.45 -18.74
C GLN A 261 6.77 -6.94 -18.64
N ASN A 262 6.96 -7.59 -19.80
CA ASN A 262 7.31 -9.02 -19.85
C ASN A 262 8.67 -9.31 -19.20
N VAL A 263 9.63 -8.38 -19.31
CA VAL A 263 10.95 -8.51 -18.68
C VAL A 263 10.81 -8.37 -17.16
N ILE A 264 10.08 -7.35 -16.70
CA ILE A 264 9.80 -7.10 -15.28
C ILE A 264 9.12 -8.32 -14.66
N VAL A 265 8.07 -8.83 -15.30
CA VAL A 265 7.33 -10.02 -14.85
C VAL A 265 8.24 -11.25 -14.83
N SER A 266 9.03 -11.48 -15.87
CA SER A 266 9.95 -12.61 -15.91
C SER A 266 10.99 -12.56 -14.79
N LEU A 267 11.53 -11.38 -14.46
CA LEU A 267 12.45 -11.21 -13.33
C LEU A 267 11.75 -11.53 -12.00
N LEU A 268 10.55 -10.98 -11.79
CA LEU A 268 9.75 -11.23 -10.59
C LEU A 268 9.39 -12.71 -10.44
N SER A 269 8.94 -13.37 -11.51
CA SER A 269 8.64 -14.80 -11.54
C SER A 269 9.86 -15.65 -11.19
N ARG A 270 11.05 -15.28 -11.68
CA ARG A 270 12.28 -15.98 -11.31
C ARG A 270 12.63 -15.80 -9.84
N ILE A 271 12.53 -14.58 -9.30
CA ILE A 271 12.75 -14.31 -7.86
C ILE A 271 11.79 -15.15 -7.00
N LEU A 272 10.52 -15.24 -7.40
CA LEU A 272 9.51 -16.06 -6.72
C LEU A 272 9.80 -17.55 -6.82
N HIS A 273 10.25 -18.03 -7.98
CA HIS A 273 10.69 -19.41 -8.16
C HIS A 273 11.88 -19.74 -7.24
N ASP A 274 12.87 -18.86 -7.15
CA ASP A 274 14.00 -19.02 -6.22
C ASP A 274 13.51 -19.07 -4.77
N ALA A 275 12.55 -18.21 -4.39
CA ALA A 275 11.94 -18.21 -3.07
C ALA A 275 11.25 -19.56 -2.75
N LEU A 276 10.49 -20.09 -3.70
CA LEU A 276 9.80 -21.37 -3.58
C LEU A 276 10.79 -22.53 -3.40
N LYS A 277 11.84 -22.57 -4.23
CA LYS A 277 12.93 -23.56 -4.08
C LYS A 277 13.57 -23.49 -2.70
N MET A 278 13.76 -22.29 -2.18
CA MET A 278 14.41 -22.06 -0.89
C MET A 278 13.55 -22.47 0.29
N SER A 279 12.23 -22.26 0.19
CA SER A 279 11.27 -22.75 1.17
C SER A 279 11.24 -24.28 1.22
N LEU A 280 11.29 -24.95 0.07
CA LEU A 280 11.36 -26.42 -0.01
C LEU A 280 12.64 -26.98 0.64
N MET A 281 13.80 -26.38 0.34
CA MET A 281 15.08 -26.80 0.94
C MET A 281 15.08 -26.66 2.47
N LEU A 282 14.45 -25.62 3.02
CA LEU A 282 14.33 -25.46 4.48
C LEU A 282 13.48 -26.56 5.12
N GLY A 283 12.42 -27.00 4.45
CA GLY A 283 11.58 -28.08 4.97
C GLY A 283 12.30 -29.42 5.05
N GLU A 284 13.14 -29.72 4.05
CA GLU A 284 13.96 -30.93 4.04
C GLU A 284 14.98 -30.92 5.20
N GLU A 285 15.63 -29.78 5.46
CA GLU A 285 16.56 -29.61 6.58
C GLU A 285 15.86 -29.76 7.95
N ALA A 286 14.66 -29.18 8.11
CA ALA A 286 13.90 -29.23 9.36
C ALA A 286 13.49 -30.66 9.76
N THR A 287 13.20 -31.53 8.77
CA THR A 287 12.90 -32.94 9.03
C THR A 287 14.11 -33.75 9.49
N GLN A 288 15.33 -33.25 9.26
CA GLN A 288 16.57 -33.91 9.65
C GLN A 288 17.18 -33.37 10.96
N SER A 289 16.84 -32.14 11.37
CA SER A 289 17.40 -31.54 12.58
C SER A 289 16.55 -31.82 13.82
N THR A 290 17.11 -32.56 14.79
CA THR A 290 16.58 -32.67 16.15
C THR A 290 16.71 -31.32 16.87
N GLU A 291 15.58 -30.73 17.24
CA GLU A 291 15.36 -29.60 18.16
C GLU A 291 16.52 -28.62 18.38
N VAL A 292 16.73 -27.68 17.45
CA VAL A 292 17.58 -26.50 17.69
C VAL A 292 16.71 -25.33 18.15
N ARG A 293 16.81 -24.99 19.44
CA ARG A 293 16.15 -23.81 20.03
C ARG A 293 16.68 -22.52 19.41
N SER A 294 15.78 -21.69 18.85
CA SER A 294 16.14 -20.38 18.32
C SER A 294 16.45 -19.39 19.45
N VAL A 295 17.45 -18.54 19.23
CA VAL A 295 17.96 -17.51 20.17
C VAL A 295 16.90 -16.45 20.53
N TRP A 296 15.79 -16.40 19.80
CA TRP A 296 14.69 -15.44 20.02
C TRP A 296 13.53 -16.00 20.85
N ASN A 297 13.56 -17.27 21.24
CA ASN A 297 12.60 -17.82 22.19
C ASN A 297 13.01 -17.46 23.62
N ARG A 298 12.81 -16.19 24.03
CA ARG A 298 12.61 -15.89 25.45
C ARG A 298 11.29 -16.57 25.85
N PRO A 299 11.24 -17.37 26.93
CA PRO A 299 9.97 -17.81 27.48
C PRO A 299 9.17 -16.55 27.81
N GLN A 300 8.00 -16.36 27.19
CA GLN A 300 6.99 -15.53 27.81
C GLN A 300 6.65 -16.21 29.13
N ALA A 301 7.17 -15.66 30.23
CA ALA A 301 6.74 -16.04 31.56
C ALA A 301 5.22 -15.88 31.60
N GLY A 302 4.52 -16.97 31.94
CA GLY A 302 3.09 -17.10 31.78
C GLY A 302 2.31 -15.95 32.39
N LEU A 303 1.61 -15.21 31.53
CA LEU A 303 0.37 -14.56 31.89
C LEU A 303 -0.72 -15.61 31.71
N SER A 304 -1.03 -16.31 32.82
CA SER A 304 -2.26 -17.09 32.93
C SER A 304 -3.44 -16.19 32.58
N GLU A 305 -4.25 -16.62 31.62
CA GLU A 305 -5.58 -16.07 31.36
C GLU A 305 -6.50 -16.41 32.55
N GLY A 306 -6.30 -15.68 33.65
CA GLY A 306 -7.23 -15.58 34.75
C GLY A 306 -8.32 -14.60 34.36
N ARG A 307 -9.45 -15.14 33.92
CA ARG A 307 -10.69 -14.41 33.65
C ARG A 307 -11.30 -13.99 34.99
N GLU A 308 -10.77 -12.94 35.61
CA GLU A 308 -11.41 -12.28 36.75
C GLU A 308 -12.34 -11.17 36.25
N SER A 309 -13.64 -11.40 36.46
CA SER A 309 -14.68 -10.38 36.35
C SER A 309 -14.42 -9.26 37.35
N MET A 310 -13.84 -8.17 36.88
CA MET A 310 -13.60 -6.97 37.67
C MET A 310 -14.79 -6.03 37.52
N SER A 311 -15.67 -6.02 38.52
CA SER A 311 -16.74 -5.05 38.66
C SER A 311 -16.16 -3.67 38.97
N HIS A 312 -16.30 -2.72 38.05
CA HIS A 312 -15.95 -1.32 38.28
C HIS A 312 -16.91 -0.70 39.30
N THR A 313 -16.39 -0.39 40.48
CA THR A 313 -16.90 0.70 41.31
C THR A 313 -16.23 1.99 40.84
N ALA A 314 -17.05 2.95 40.45
CA ALA A 314 -16.62 4.31 40.20
C ALA A 314 -16.35 5.00 41.54
N ASP A 315 -15.16 5.57 41.71
CA ASP A 315 -14.91 6.88 42.34
C ASP A 315 -13.41 7.01 42.67
N GLY A 316 -12.75 8.02 42.09
CA GLY A 316 -11.37 8.38 42.38
C GLY A 316 -10.59 8.85 41.15
N GLU A 317 -10.88 10.06 40.65
CA GLU A 317 -10.06 10.72 39.64
C GLU A 317 -8.74 11.21 40.27
N ASP A 318 -7.64 10.57 39.88
CA ASP A 318 -6.28 10.87 40.36
C ASP A 318 -5.63 11.95 39.47
N GLU A 319 -5.83 13.23 39.83
CA GLU A 319 -5.29 14.40 39.11
C GLU A 319 -3.75 14.51 39.11
N SER A 320 -3.05 13.63 39.84
CA SER A 320 -1.59 13.71 40.04
C SER A 320 -0.75 13.34 38.79
N SER A 321 -1.35 12.62 37.84
CA SER A 321 -0.65 12.01 36.69
C SER A 321 -0.29 12.99 35.55
N GLN A 322 -0.90 14.18 35.49
CA GLN A 322 -0.60 15.14 34.42
C GLN A 322 0.70 15.93 34.64
N SER A 323 1.18 16.05 35.89
CA SER A 323 2.35 16.87 36.22
C SER A 323 3.68 16.27 35.74
N GLN A 324 3.80 14.95 35.66
CA GLN A 324 5.02 14.27 35.20
C GLN A 324 5.25 14.39 33.69
N ASN A 325 4.24 14.73 32.89
CA ASN A 325 4.30 14.61 31.43
C ASN A 325 5.06 15.77 30.71
N MET A 326 5.52 16.79 31.44
CA MET A 326 6.16 18.00 30.85
C MET A 326 7.54 18.35 31.41
N GLU A 327 8.17 17.45 32.17
CA GLU A 327 9.50 17.71 32.75
C GLU A 327 10.58 17.87 31.65
N TRP A 328 10.51 17.05 30.60
CA TRP A 328 11.41 17.14 29.46
C TRP A 328 11.30 18.49 28.74
N PHE A 329 10.07 19.03 28.63
CA PHE A 329 9.79 20.31 27.98
C PHE A 329 10.41 21.47 28.76
N SER A 330 10.31 21.42 30.10
CA SER A 330 10.96 22.39 30.99
C SER A 330 12.50 22.31 30.93
N LYS A 331 13.06 21.09 30.77
CA LYS A 331 14.51 20.90 30.57
C LYS A 331 14.98 21.47 29.24
N LEU A 332 14.20 21.28 28.16
CA LEU A 332 14.48 21.84 26.84
C LEU A 332 14.47 23.37 26.87
N GLU A 333 13.42 23.97 27.45
CA GLU A 333 13.33 25.42 27.62
C GLU A 333 14.55 25.97 28.35
N ARG A 334 14.94 25.36 29.48
CA ARG A 334 16.12 25.79 30.23
C ARG A 334 17.40 25.74 29.39
N ARG A 335 17.60 24.69 28.60
CA ARG A 335 18.78 24.54 27.72
C ARG A 335 18.80 25.58 26.61
N ILE A 336 17.68 25.79 25.92
CA ILE A 336 17.59 26.80 24.85
C ILE A 336 17.82 28.21 25.43
N MET A 337 17.24 28.49 26.60
CA MET A 337 17.43 29.77 27.27
C MET A 337 18.88 30.01 27.71
N GLN A 338 19.60 28.97 28.15
CA GLN A 338 21.04 29.05 28.44
C GLN A 338 21.87 29.35 27.19
N ILE A 339 21.50 28.79 26.03
CA ILE A 339 22.20 29.03 24.75
C ILE A 339 21.99 30.47 24.30
N ILE A 340 20.76 30.98 24.35
CA ILE A 340 20.43 32.34 23.93
C ILE A 340 21.04 33.37 24.88
N ALA A 341 21.06 33.10 26.19
CA ALA A 341 21.69 33.96 27.18
C ALA A 341 23.19 34.19 26.90
N ARG A 342 23.89 33.20 26.32
CA ARG A 342 25.30 33.34 25.92
C ARG A 342 25.51 34.26 24.71
N ARG A 343 24.49 34.47 23.89
CA ARG A 343 24.53 35.37 22.71
C ARG A 343 24.23 36.83 23.07
N GLY A 344 23.50 37.05 24.17
CA GLY A 344 23.26 38.39 24.71
C GLY A 344 22.21 39.23 23.98
N ASP A 345 21.44 38.67 23.04
CA ASP A 345 20.35 39.39 22.36
C ASP A 345 19.04 39.32 23.19
N PRO A 346 18.54 40.46 23.71
CA PRO A 346 17.28 40.51 24.46
C PRO A 346 16.06 40.17 23.61
N LYS A 347 16.09 40.45 22.31
CA LYS A 347 14.97 40.24 21.38
C LYS A 347 14.78 38.76 21.11
N GLU A 348 15.85 38.02 20.85
CA GLU A 348 15.82 36.55 20.70
C GLU A 348 15.29 35.88 21.97
N THR A 349 15.74 36.35 23.14
CA THR A 349 15.30 35.83 24.44
C THR A 349 13.79 36.01 24.62
N LEU A 350 13.23 37.17 24.25
CA LEU A 350 11.80 37.43 24.35
C LEU A 350 10.99 36.55 23.37
N MET A 351 11.44 36.41 22.13
CA MET A 351 10.78 35.57 21.12
C MET A 351 10.70 34.10 21.56
N VAL A 352 11.78 33.57 22.12
CA VAL A 352 11.80 32.18 22.59
C VAL A 352 10.94 31.97 23.83
N LYS A 353 10.95 32.90 24.80
CA LYS A 353 10.01 32.85 25.92
C LYS A 353 8.56 32.83 25.45
N GLU A 354 8.24 33.67 24.48
CA GLU A 354 6.89 33.74 23.92
C GLU A 354 6.51 32.44 23.20
N ALA A 355 7.42 31.85 22.42
CA ALA A 355 7.21 30.55 21.78
C ALA A 355 6.95 29.43 22.82
N PHE A 356 7.73 29.37 23.90
CA PHE A 356 7.51 28.40 24.99
C PHE A 356 6.20 28.66 25.74
N ARG A 357 5.82 29.93 25.96
CA ARG A 357 4.54 30.31 26.56
C ARG A 357 3.37 29.85 25.69
N VAL A 358 3.42 30.11 24.40
CA VAL A 358 2.42 29.66 23.42
C VAL A 358 2.34 28.14 23.44
N ALA A 359 3.47 27.43 23.32
CA ALA A 359 3.51 25.97 23.35
C ALA A 359 2.95 25.36 24.66
N ARG A 360 3.25 25.97 25.83
CA ARG A 360 2.63 25.56 27.11
C ARG A 360 1.12 25.78 27.08
N SER A 361 0.67 26.95 26.64
CA SER A 361 -0.76 27.27 26.55
C SER A 361 -1.49 26.31 25.61
N GLU A 362 -0.86 25.87 24.52
CA GLU A 362 -1.42 24.89 23.60
C GLU A 362 -1.42 23.47 24.16
N SER A 363 -0.36 23.09 24.87
CA SER A 363 -0.26 21.78 25.53
C SER A 363 -1.25 21.62 26.68
N GLN A 364 -1.63 22.73 27.32
CA GLN A 364 -2.60 22.79 28.43
C GLN A 364 -4.04 22.88 27.95
N LYS A 365 -4.31 23.04 26.63
CA LYS A 365 -5.67 22.95 26.12
C LYS A 365 -6.18 21.54 26.45
N PRO A 366 -7.31 21.40 27.18
CA PRO A 366 -7.82 20.10 27.57
C PRO A 366 -7.96 19.23 26.31
N GLN A 367 -7.22 18.11 26.27
CA GLN A 367 -7.34 17.20 25.14
C GLN A 367 -8.76 16.67 25.14
N LEU A 368 -9.49 16.97 24.06
CA LEU A 368 -10.79 16.36 23.86
C LEU A 368 -10.63 14.83 23.91
N PRO A 369 -11.52 14.12 24.60
CA PRO A 369 -11.60 12.66 24.53
C PRO A 369 -11.52 12.22 23.07
N LYS A 370 -10.70 11.21 22.79
CA LYS A 370 -10.54 10.66 21.44
C LYS A 370 -11.41 9.42 21.35
N LYS A 371 -12.22 9.32 20.30
CA LYS A 371 -12.98 8.11 19.96
C LYS A 371 -12.54 7.67 18.57
N ALA A 372 -12.08 6.43 18.42
CA ALA A 372 -11.75 5.93 17.09
C ALA A 372 -13.06 5.70 16.31
N VAL A 373 -13.01 5.85 14.99
CA VAL A 373 -14.17 5.56 14.14
C VAL A 373 -14.63 4.10 14.29
N THR A 374 -13.68 3.17 14.50
CA THR A 374 -13.96 1.75 14.75
C THR A 374 -14.71 1.48 16.05
N ASP A 375 -14.69 2.43 17.00
CA ASP A 375 -15.31 2.29 18.32
C ASP A 375 -16.67 2.99 18.37
N MET A 376 -17.18 3.47 17.22
CA MET A 376 -18.51 4.05 17.12
C MET A 376 -19.57 2.95 17.09
N ALA A 377 -20.36 2.89 18.17
CA ALA A 377 -21.51 2.02 18.25
C ALA A 377 -22.60 2.48 17.27
N SER A 378 -23.34 1.53 16.69
CA SER A 378 -24.39 1.80 15.70
C SER A 378 -25.51 2.67 16.26
N GLU A 379 -25.80 2.55 17.56
CA GLU A 379 -26.84 3.31 18.25
C GLU A 379 -26.43 4.78 18.43
N ASP A 380 -25.16 5.04 18.76
CA ASP A 380 -24.65 6.40 18.92
C ASP A 380 -24.56 7.11 17.55
N LEU A 381 -24.46 6.37 16.45
CA LEU A 381 -24.07 6.88 15.14
C LEU A 381 -25.09 7.88 14.55
N TYR A 382 -26.34 7.48 14.48
CA TYR A 382 -27.40 8.28 13.87
C TYR A 382 -27.65 9.56 14.67
N ASP A 383 -27.72 9.43 16.00
CA ASP A 383 -27.90 10.56 16.91
C ASP A 383 -26.70 11.51 16.91
N THR A 384 -25.47 11.00 16.86
CA THR A 384 -24.26 11.85 16.89
C THR A 384 -24.18 12.77 15.67
N PHE A 385 -24.62 12.30 14.51
CA PHE A 385 -24.45 12.98 13.23
C PHE A 385 -25.74 13.55 12.65
N ASP A 386 -26.85 13.49 13.41
CA ASP A 386 -28.19 13.89 12.98
C ASP A 386 -28.62 13.19 11.69
N LEU A 387 -28.38 11.87 11.59
CA LEU A 387 -28.70 11.07 10.40
C LEU A 387 -30.02 10.33 10.57
N ILE A 388 -30.69 10.08 9.45
CA ILE A 388 -31.93 9.31 9.40
C ILE A 388 -31.63 7.96 8.75
N GLN A 389 -31.99 6.86 9.41
CA GLN A 389 -31.93 5.55 8.79
C GLN A 389 -33.18 5.33 7.94
N GLU A 390 -33.00 4.96 6.67
CA GLU A 390 -34.12 4.54 5.85
C GLU A 390 -34.59 3.13 6.23
N THR A 391 -35.89 2.98 6.49
CA THR A 391 -36.50 1.72 6.95
C THR A 391 -37.28 0.98 5.86
N GLY A 392 -37.43 1.55 4.67
CA GLY A 392 -38.21 1.00 3.56
C GLY A 392 -37.34 0.54 2.38
N PRO A 393 -37.93 -0.17 1.40
CA PRO A 393 -37.24 -0.48 0.14
C PRO A 393 -36.94 0.82 -0.61
N THR A 394 -35.66 1.07 -0.87
CA THR A 394 -35.23 2.28 -1.56
C THR A 394 -35.11 2.03 -3.06
N GLN A 395 -35.84 2.80 -3.87
CA GLN A 395 -35.72 2.76 -5.33
C GLN A 395 -34.33 3.25 -5.83
N VAL A 396 -33.51 3.84 -4.97
CA VAL A 396 -32.19 4.36 -5.35
C VAL A 396 -31.22 3.25 -5.77
N TRP A 397 -31.45 2.04 -5.26
CA TRP A 397 -30.67 0.85 -5.58
C TRP A 397 -31.29 0.03 -6.70
N ASP A 398 -32.46 0.42 -7.21
CA ASP A 398 -32.98 -0.21 -8.41
C ASP A 398 -32.05 0.11 -9.59
N LEU A 399 -31.65 -0.94 -10.31
CA LEU A 399 -30.86 -0.85 -11.53
C LEU A 399 -31.79 -0.99 -12.73
N ALA A 400 -31.80 0.01 -13.61
CA ALA A 400 -32.46 -0.14 -14.90
C ALA A 400 -31.73 -1.21 -15.74
N ALA A 401 -32.44 -1.82 -16.70
CA ALA A 401 -31.84 -2.83 -17.58
C ALA A 401 -30.60 -2.33 -18.36
N SER A 402 -30.50 -1.01 -18.60
CA SER A 402 -29.33 -0.37 -19.23
C SER A 402 -28.16 -0.11 -18.26
N GLU A 403 -28.45 -0.05 -16.97
CA GLU A 403 -27.47 0.10 -15.89
C GLU A 403 -26.82 -1.24 -15.53
N LEU A 404 -27.49 -2.37 -15.79
CA LEU A 404 -26.92 -3.71 -15.64
C LEU A 404 -25.70 -3.89 -16.54
N LYS A 405 -24.53 -4.06 -15.94
CA LYS A 405 -23.24 -4.28 -16.59
C LYS A 405 -22.77 -5.71 -16.33
N GLY A 406 -22.40 -6.38 -17.41
CA GLY A 406 -21.73 -7.68 -17.32
C GLY A 406 -20.28 -7.55 -16.85
N ILE A 407 -19.78 -8.63 -16.24
CA ILE A 407 -18.37 -8.75 -15.84
C ILE A 407 -17.55 -9.02 -17.10
N THR A 408 -16.43 -8.33 -17.25
CA THR A 408 -15.51 -8.59 -18.35
C THR A 408 -14.88 -9.98 -18.23
N LYS A 409 -14.61 -10.64 -19.35
CA LYS A 409 -14.06 -12.01 -19.36
C LYS A 409 -12.76 -12.14 -18.57
N HIS A 410 -11.85 -11.16 -18.69
CA HIS A 410 -10.58 -11.18 -17.96
C HIS A 410 -10.76 -10.95 -16.47
N LEU A 411 -11.66 -10.06 -16.05
CA LEU A 411 -11.98 -9.87 -14.63
C LEU A 411 -12.57 -11.16 -14.04
N SER A 412 -13.51 -11.80 -14.73
CA SER A 412 -14.06 -13.10 -14.32
C SER A 412 -12.97 -14.17 -14.18
N HIS A 413 -12.03 -14.26 -15.13
CA HIS A 413 -10.91 -15.19 -15.04
C HIS A 413 -10.00 -14.91 -13.84
N ILE A 414 -9.66 -13.64 -13.58
CA ILE A 414 -8.82 -13.25 -12.45
C ILE A 414 -9.49 -13.58 -11.12
N LEU A 415 -10.77 -13.29 -10.99
CA LEU A 415 -11.52 -13.57 -9.76
C LEU A 415 -11.68 -15.07 -9.54
N THR A 416 -11.99 -15.84 -10.58
CA THR A 416 -12.01 -17.31 -10.50
C THR A 416 -10.64 -17.89 -10.14
N PHE A 417 -9.56 -17.25 -10.59
CA PHE A 417 -8.20 -17.61 -10.21
C PHE A 417 -7.94 -17.29 -8.72
N TRP A 418 -8.38 -16.14 -8.23
CA TRP A 418 -8.28 -15.76 -6.83
C TRP A 418 -9.11 -16.64 -5.91
N ASP A 419 -10.30 -17.06 -6.33
CA ASP A 419 -11.12 -17.98 -5.55
C ASP A 419 -10.41 -19.32 -5.29
N LYS A 420 -9.56 -19.75 -6.23
CA LYS A 420 -8.73 -20.95 -6.07
C LYS A 420 -7.52 -20.72 -5.16
N MET A 421 -7.14 -19.46 -4.95
CA MET A 421 -5.95 -19.04 -4.19
C MET A 421 -6.26 -18.62 -2.75
N LEU A 422 -7.52 -18.33 -2.45
CA LEU A 422 -8.08 -18.04 -1.12
C LEU A 422 -7.47 -18.87 0.02
N LEU A 423 -7.17 -20.15 -0.24
CA LEU A 423 -6.65 -21.07 0.75
C LEU A 423 -5.23 -20.74 1.24
N TYR A 424 -4.52 -19.78 0.63
CA TYR A 424 -3.08 -19.59 0.84
C TYR A 424 -2.64 -18.14 1.12
N VAL A 425 -3.56 -17.19 1.20
CA VAL A 425 -3.26 -15.76 1.42
C VAL A 425 -4.06 -15.28 2.63
N GLU A 426 -3.46 -14.40 3.43
CA GLU A 426 -4.15 -13.76 4.56
C GLU A 426 -5.42 -13.04 4.05
N PRO A 427 -6.59 -13.27 4.68
CA PRO A 427 -7.87 -12.71 4.21
C PRO A 427 -7.81 -11.21 3.91
N SER A 428 -7.27 -10.42 4.84
CA SER A 428 -7.21 -8.96 4.71
C SER A 428 -6.42 -8.47 3.48
N GLU A 429 -5.35 -9.15 3.11
CA GLU A 429 -4.54 -8.78 1.94
C GLU A 429 -5.25 -9.16 0.66
N MET A 430 -5.91 -10.32 0.65
CA MET A 430 -6.63 -10.80 -0.50
C MET A 430 -7.85 -9.92 -0.80
N ILE A 431 -8.61 -9.53 0.22
CA ILE A 431 -9.75 -8.60 0.08
C ILE A 431 -9.26 -7.28 -0.54
N SER A 432 -8.14 -6.75 -0.05
CA SER A 432 -7.49 -5.55 -0.59
C SER A 432 -7.14 -5.71 -2.08
N VAL A 433 -6.51 -6.82 -2.47
CA VAL A 433 -6.12 -7.10 -3.85
C VAL A 433 -7.36 -7.23 -4.76
N GLN A 434 -8.37 -7.99 -4.34
CA GLN A 434 -9.60 -8.20 -5.09
C GLN A 434 -10.37 -6.89 -5.30
N LEU A 435 -10.50 -6.08 -4.25
CA LEU A 435 -11.14 -4.77 -4.33
C LEU A 435 -10.43 -3.87 -5.34
N ASN A 436 -9.09 -3.80 -5.30
CA ASN A 436 -8.32 -3.00 -6.26
C ASN A 436 -8.53 -3.49 -7.70
N ILE A 437 -8.49 -4.80 -7.95
CA ILE A 437 -8.72 -5.39 -9.27
C ILE A 437 -10.11 -5.01 -9.80
N ILE A 438 -11.15 -5.18 -8.99
CA ILE A 438 -12.53 -4.85 -9.38
C ILE A 438 -12.66 -3.36 -9.69
N MET A 439 -12.22 -2.50 -8.78
CA MET A 439 -12.37 -1.05 -8.92
C MET A 439 -11.60 -0.52 -10.12
N VAL A 440 -10.37 -0.97 -10.34
CA VAL A 440 -9.55 -0.51 -11.47
C VAL A 440 -10.05 -1.06 -12.81
N SER A 441 -10.43 -2.33 -12.89
CA SER A 441 -11.01 -2.88 -14.12
C SER A 441 -12.30 -2.17 -14.52
N ILE A 442 -13.15 -1.79 -13.56
CA ILE A 442 -14.37 -1.03 -13.83
C ILE A 442 -14.03 0.39 -14.31
N LEU A 443 -13.11 1.09 -13.63
CA LEU A 443 -12.69 2.43 -14.04
C LEU A 443 -12.08 2.42 -15.46
N ALA A 444 -11.24 1.43 -15.77
CA ALA A 444 -10.68 1.24 -17.10
C ALA A 444 -11.77 0.97 -18.15
N ALA A 445 -12.77 0.14 -17.82
CA ALA A 445 -13.91 -0.11 -18.70
C ALA A 445 -14.70 1.19 -18.99
N LYS A 446 -14.94 2.04 -17.98
CA LYS A 446 -15.57 3.37 -18.15
C LYS A 446 -14.76 4.28 -19.07
N GLN A 447 -13.44 4.30 -18.91
CA GLN A 447 -12.58 5.10 -19.79
C GLN A 447 -12.59 4.60 -21.24
N ARG A 448 -12.55 3.27 -21.45
CA ARG A 448 -12.68 2.67 -22.80
C ARG A 448 -14.04 2.99 -23.43
N GLU A 449 -15.12 2.89 -22.66
CA GLU A 449 -16.47 3.23 -23.12
C GLU A 449 -16.55 4.69 -23.57
N ALA A 450 -16.06 5.64 -22.76
CA ALA A 450 -16.04 7.05 -23.10
C ALA A 450 -15.21 7.34 -24.35
N TYR A 451 -14.06 6.68 -24.50
CA TYR A 451 -13.22 6.79 -25.70
C TYR A 451 -13.94 6.25 -26.96
N ARG A 452 -14.56 5.06 -26.86
CA ARG A 452 -15.27 4.42 -27.99
C ARG A 452 -16.43 5.28 -28.50
N LEU A 453 -17.11 6.00 -27.61
CA LEU A 453 -18.21 6.89 -27.96
C LEU A 453 -17.75 8.26 -28.47
N GLY A 454 -16.44 8.55 -28.49
CA GLY A 454 -15.90 9.86 -28.90
C GLY A 454 -16.23 10.99 -27.93
N LEU A 455 -16.61 10.67 -26.68
CA LEU A 455 -17.09 11.64 -25.70
C LEU A 455 -15.91 12.24 -24.92
N ILE A 456 -15.08 13.06 -25.59
CA ILE A 456 -13.83 13.63 -25.05
C ILE A 456 -14.04 14.31 -23.68
N LYS A 457 -15.14 15.07 -23.51
CA LYS A 457 -15.47 15.74 -22.24
C LYS A 457 -15.80 14.78 -21.11
N ILE A 458 -16.41 13.65 -21.43
CA ILE A 458 -16.71 12.60 -20.44
C ILE A 458 -15.42 11.84 -20.09
N LEU A 459 -14.57 11.60 -21.09
CA LEU A 459 -13.27 10.96 -20.89
C LEU A 459 -12.38 11.77 -19.94
N SER A 460 -12.31 13.10 -20.08
CA SER A 460 -11.55 13.92 -19.13
C SER A 460 -12.12 13.84 -17.70
N SER A 461 -13.43 13.67 -17.56
CA SER A 461 -14.10 13.49 -16.27
C SER A 461 -13.73 12.16 -15.61
N TYR A 462 -13.72 11.05 -16.36
CA TYR A 462 -13.25 9.76 -15.85
C TYR A 462 -11.75 9.73 -15.56
N LYS A 463 -10.93 10.43 -16.37
CA LYS A 463 -9.49 10.58 -16.11
C LYS A 463 -9.17 11.42 -14.87
N SER A 464 -10.14 12.19 -14.39
CA SER A 464 -10.02 12.95 -13.14
C SER A 464 -10.36 12.10 -11.92
N LEU A 465 -10.97 10.92 -12.11
CA LEU A 465 -11.25 10.00 -11.02
C LEU A 465 -9.97 9.30 -10.58
N ARG A 466 -9.74 9.28 -9.27
CA ARG A 466 -8.58 8.63 -8.65
C ARG A 466 -9.06 7.66 -7.59
N TRP A 467 -8.83 6.38 -7.85
CA TRP A 467 -8.98 5.32 -6.86
C TRP A 467 -7.71 5.24 -6.02
N VAL A 468 -7.82 5.40 -4.70
CA VAL A 468 -6.66 5.57 -3.81
C VAL A 468 -6.86 4.76 -2.53
N ARG A 469 -5.81 4.06 -2.11
CA ARG A 469 -5.67 3.52 -0.75
C ARG A 469 -5.24 4.64 0.19
N GLU A 470 -6.01 4.90 1.23
CA GLU A 470 -5.79 6.03 2.14
C GLU A 470 -4.86 5.64 3.29
N ASP A 471 -3.55 5.66 3.05
CA ASP A 471 -2.58 5.20 4.06
C ASP A 471 -2.14 6.29 5.06
N SER A 472 -2.24 7.57 4.71
CA SER A 472 -1.64 8.67 5.50
C SER A 472 -2.62 9.66 6.12
N LYS A 473 -3.85 9.78 5.59
CA LYS A 473 -4.79 10.83 6.00
C LYS A 473 -5.77 10.34 7.06
N THR A 474 -5.59 10.79 8.30
CA THR A 474 -6.59 10.63 9.35
C THR A 474 -7.67 11.69 9.24
N LEU A 475 -8.92 11.28 9.02
CA LEU A 475 -10.07 12.15 9.18
C LEU A 475 -10.28 12.46 10.66
N ARG A 476 -10.55 13.73 10.97
CA ARG A 476 -10.77 14.21 12.34
C ARG A 476 -12.03 15.06 12.35
N PHE A 477 -12.92 14.76 13.27
CA PHE A 477 -14.17 15.48 13.46
C PHE A 477 -14.45 15.65 14.94
N THR A 478 -15.06 16.76 15.33
CA THR A 478 -15.39 17.02 16.74
C THR A 478 -16.89 17.14 16.88
N ARG A 479 -17.47 16.35 17.79
CA ARG A 479 -18.91 16.31 18.04
C ARG A 479 -19.21 16.05 19.51
N VAL A 480 -20.40 16.43 19.97
CA VAL A 480 -20.85 16.08 21.32
C VAL A 480 -21.43 14.67 21.27
N ILE A 481 -20.85 13.75 22.05
CA ILE A 481 -21.34 12.38 22.21
C ILE A 481 -21.69 12.23 23.69
N ARG A 482 -22.95 11.91 24.01
CA ARG A 482 -23.45 11.75 25.39
C ARG A 482 -23.07 12.95 26.28
N GLY A 483 -23.29 14.17 25.80
CA GLY A 483 -22.98 15.41 26.51
C GLY A 483 -21.50 15.80 26.54
N LYS A 484 -20.57 14.96 26.04
CA LYS A 484 -19.13 15.25 26.06
C LYS A 484 -18.60 15.59 24.67
N ARG A 485 -17.94 16.75 24.54
CA ARG A 485 -17.25 17.14 23.30
C ARG A 485 -16.08 16.19 23.04
N THR A 486 -16.22 15.36 22.02
CA THR A 486 -15.33 14.24 21.70
C THR A 486 -14.76 14.42 20.30
N ARG A 487 -13.48 14.10 20.12
CA ARG A 487 -12.79 14.09 18.83
C ARG A 487 -12.85 12.68 18.24
N ILE A 488 -13.68 12.52 17.22
CA ILE A 488 -13.79 11.31 16.41
C ILE A 488 -12.65 11.32 15.39
N GLN A 489 -11.89 10.23 15.29
CA GLN A 489 -10.79 10.13 14.34
C GLN A 489 -10.62 8.73 13.76
N GLY A 490 -10.28 8.64 12.48
CA GLY A 490 -10.09 7.37 11.78
C GLY A 490 -9.43 7.54 10.42
N ARG A 491 -9.03 6.42 9.83
CA ARG A 491 -8.45 6.36 8.49
C ARG A 491 -9.32 5.47 7.61
N MET A 492 -9.76 6.00 6.47
CA MET A 492 -10.49 5.24 5.46
C MET A 492 -9.54 4.20 4.85
N ASP A 493 -10.05 3.07 4.35
CA ASP A 493 -9.18 2.10 3.67
C ASP A 493 -8.95 2.54 2.22
N TYR A 494 -10.03 2.94 1.54
CA TYR A 494 -9.96 3.51 0.20
C TYR A 494 -10.95 4.67 0.00
N ALA A 495 -10.67 5.48 -1.00
CA ALA A 495 -11.57 6.51 -1.49
C ALA A 495 -11.50 6.66 -3.01
N LEU A 496 -12.64 7.03 -3.62
CA LEU A 496 -12.69 7.49 -5.00
C LEU A 496 -12.77 9.01 -5.01
N TRP A 497 -11.68 9.66 -5.43
CA TRP A 497 -11.58 11.11 -5.53
C TRP A 497 -12.00 11.55 -6.93
N TYR A 498 -12.82 12.59 -7.04
CA TYR A 498 -13.14 13.22 -8.32
C TYR A 498 -12.51 14.62 -8.44
N GLY A 499 -11.81 15.07 -7.40
CA GLY A 499 -11.14 16.37 -7.33
C GLY A 499 -10.07 16.43 -6.23
N SER A 500 -9.85 17.61 -5.65
CA SER A 500 -8.81 17.87 -4.66
C SER A 500 -9.03 17.17 -3.31
N ARG A 501 -7.99 16.46 -2.84
CA ARG A 501 -8.00 15.83 -1.50
C ARG A 501 -8.06 16.87 -0.38
N ALA A 502 -7.49 18.06 -0.58
CA ALA A 502 -7.52 19.14 0.41
C ALA A 502 -8.96 19.59 0.67
N ASN A 503 -9.77 19.62 -0.39
CA ASN A 503 -11.17 20.03 -0.36
C ASN A 503 -12.15 18.87 -0.08
N VAL A 504 -11.63 17.67 0.20
CA VAL A 504 -12.48 16.52 0.53
C VAL A 504 -13.44 16.15 -0.63
N GLU A 505 -12.96 16.30 -1.88
CA GLU A 505 -13.74 16.06 -3.11
C GLU A 505 -13.76 14.56 -3.48
N THR A 506 -14.43 13.76 -2.64
CA THR A 506 -14.64 12.31 -2.83
C THR A 506 -16.10 11.92 -2.67
N ASN A 507 -16.67 11.16 -3.61
CA ASN A 507 -18.07 10.71 -3.50
C ASN A 507 -18.21 9.26 -3.06
N LEU A 508 -17.11 8.52 -2.86
CA LEU A 508 -17.15 7.14 -2.39
C LEU A 508 -16.04 6.91 -1.36
N VAL A 509 -16.44 6.42 -0.19
CA VAL A 509 -15.53 5.85 0.81
C VAL A 509 -15.68 4.35 0.85
N VAL A 510 -14.59 3.63 1.05
CA VAL A 510 -14.64 2.17 1.20
C VAL A 510 -13.99 1.76 2.50
N VAL A 511 -14.69 0.90 3.23
CA VAL A 511 -14.20 0.23 4.43
C VAL A 511 -14.08 -1.25 4.14
N GLN A 512 -12.90 -1.77 4.42
CA GLN A 512 -12.51 -3.13 4.15
C GLN A 512 -12.69 -4.00 5.39
N GLY A 513 -13.39 -5.12 5.21
CA GLY A 513 -13.42 -6.21 6.19
C GLY A 513 -12.02 -6.75 6.45
N LYS A 514 -11.74 -7.02 7.72
CA LYS A 514 -10.51 -7.72 8.13
C LYS A 514 -10.63 -9.23 7.95
N GLU A 515 -11.86 -9.72 8.09
CA GLU A 515 -12.22 -11.13 8.01
C GLU A 515 -13.31 -11.31 6.97
N PHE A 516 -13.33 -12.49 6.37
CA PHE A 516 -14.36 -12.88 5.44
C PHE A 516 -15.72 -13.07 6.11
N TYR A 517 -16.80 -12.87 5.36
CA TYR A 517 -18.20 -12.97 5.81
C TYR A 517 -18.59 -12.03 6.98
N HIS A 518 -17.75 -11.03 7.28
CA HIS A 518 -17.95 -10.06 8.35
C HIS A 518 -18.10 -8.61 7.85
N ALA A 519 -18.45 -8.38 6.58
CA ALA A 519 -18.65 -7.03 6.03
C ALA A 519 -19.68 -6.18 6.80
N SER A 520 -20.67 -6.78 7.44
CA SER A 520 -21.67 -6.06 8.25
C SER A 520 -21.05 -5.26 9.40
N SER A 521 -19.96 -5.75 9.98
CA SER A 521 -19.20 -5.05 11.03
C SER A 521 -18.55 -3.75 10.56
N CYS A 522 -18.33 -3.62 9.24
CA CYS A 522 -17.72 -2.45 8.62
C CYS A 522 -18.74 -1.36 8.27
N VAL A 523 -20.04 -1.66 8.30
CA VAL A 523 -21.10 -0.71 7.94
C VAL A 523 -21.12 0.52 8.86
N PRO A 524 -21.07 0.41 10.20
CA PRO A 524 -21.04 1.59 11.09
C PRO A 524 -19.81 2.47 10.85
N GLN A 525 -18.65 1.84 10.60
CA GLN A 525 -17.41 2.54 10.26
C GLN A 525 -17.54 3.32 8.95
N ALA A 526 -18.12 2.70 7.91
CA ALA A 526 -18.35 3.35 6.62
C ALA A 526 -19.32 4.53 6.72
N ILE A 527 -20.46 4.35 7.40
CA ILE A 527 -21.44 5.42 7.63
C ILE A 527 -20.80 6.56 8.44
N THR A 528 -19.97 6.26 9.44
CA THR A 528 -19.25 7.31 10.21
C THR A 528 -18.35 8.14 9.30
N TYR A 529 -17.59 7.52 8.39
CA TYR A 529 -16.79 8.27 7.43
C TYR A 529 -17.66 9.11 6.50
N MET A 530 -18.74 8.56 5.95
CA MET A 530 -19.69 9.30 5.13
C MET A 530 -20.25 10.52 5.87
N ALA A 531 -20.60 10.36 7.15
CA ALA A 531 -21.13 11.43 8.00
C ALA A 531 -20.10 12.55 8.25
N ILE A 532 -18.84 12.18 8.51
CA ILE A 532 -17.75 13.16 8.66
C ILE A 532 -17.60 13.98 7.36
N LEU A 533 -17.62 13.31 6.20
CA LEU A 533 -17.54 13.99 4.90
C LEU A 533 -18.76 14.87 4.63
N TYR A 534 -19.95 14.41 4.98
CA TYR A 534 -21.21 15.16 4.85
C TYR A 534 -21.16 16.47 5.61
N HIS A 535 -20.76 16.42 6.89
CA HIS A 535 -20.65 17.62 7.72
C HIS A 535 -19.54 18.55 7.23
N ALA A 536 -18.39 18.02 6.82
CA ALA A 536 -17.30 18.82 6.25
C ALA A 536 -17.75 19.55 4.97
N ARG A 537 -18.51 18.87 4.10
CA ARG A 537 -19.09 19.46 2.88
C ARG A 537 -20.13 20.51 3.19
N LYS A 538 -21.01 20.26 4.16
CA LYS A 538 -22.03 21.21 4.61
C LYS A 538 -21.39 22.50 5.14
N GLN A 539 -20.32 22.38 5.93
CA GLN A 539 -19.54 23.53 6.42
C GLN A 539 -18.85 24.29 5.27
N ALA A 540 -18.42 23.59 4.22
CA ALA A 540 -17.82 24.21 3.04
C ALA A 540 -18.85 24.75 2.02
N GLY A 541 -20.16 24.66 2.28
CA GLY A 541 -21.22 25.09 1.36
C GLY A 541 -21.42 24.16 0.15
N ARG A 542 -21.04 22.88 0.25
CA ARG A 542 -21.02 21.89 -0.85
C ARG A 542 -21.90 20.66 -0.58
N PHE A 543 -23.12 20.84 -0.09
CA PHE A 543 -23.98 19.75 0.42
C PHE A 543 -24.91 19.12 -0.63
N ASN A 544 -24.91 19.59 -1.88
CA ASN A 544 -25.90 19.19 -2.89
C ASN A 544 -25.60 17.87 -3.63
N SER A 545 -24.77 16.99 -3.07
CA SER A 545 -24.43 15.72 -3.73
C SER A 545 -24.40 14.56 -2.74
N PRO A 546 -24.99 13.40 -3.09
CA PRO A 546 -24.91 12.22 -2.24
C PRO A 546 -23.46 11.77 -2.05
N ILE A 547 -23.20 11.17 -0.88
CA ILE A 547 -21.97 10.48 -0.56
C ILE A 547 -22.28 8.99 -0.57
N TYR A 548 -21.49 8.22 -1.29
CA TYR A 548 -21.56 6.78 -1.28
C TYR A 548 -20.56 6.20 -0.29
N GLY A 549 -20.95 5.08 0.32
CA GLY A 549 -20.09 4.24 1.11
C GLY A 549 -20.13 2.83 0.57
N LEU A 550 -19.04 2.10 0.76
CA LEU A 550 -18.98 0.67 0.50
C LEU A 550 -18.33 0.00 1.71
N ALA A 551 -19.02 -0.97 2.30
CA ALA A 551 -18.44 -1.85 3.30
C ALA A 551 -18.39 -3.26 2.71
N THR A 552 -17.20 -3.85 2.62
CA THR A 552 -17.05 -5.16 1.97
C THR A 552 -15.92 -5.99 2.54
N ASP A 553 -16.13 -7.29 2.58
CA ASP A 553 -15.15 -8.34 2.88
C ASP A 553 -14.78 -9.13 1.62
N SER A 554 -14.95 -8.52 0.44
CA SER A 554 -14.86 -9.10 -0.92
C SER A 554 -15.98 -10.05 -1.35
N TRP A 555 -16.75 -10.62 -0.41
CA TRP A 555 -17.89 -11.49 -0.72
C TRP A 555 -19.23 -10.80 -0.53
N ASN A 556 -19.42 -10.14 0.60
CA ASN A 556 -20.60 -9.32 0.87
C ASN A 556 -20.26 -7.86 0.56
N TRP A 557 -21.13 -7.21 -0.20
CA TRP A 557 -20.98 -5.81 -0.61
C TRP A 557 -22.16 -5.01 -0.07
N TYR A 558 -21.91 -4.22 0.97
CA TYR A 558 -22.89 -3.26 1.49
C TYR A 558 -22.67 -1.91 0.81
N PHE A 559 -23.52 -1.63 -0.16
CA PHE A 559 -23.64 -0.32 -0.77
C PHE A 559 -24.43 0.60 0.15
N LEU A 560 -23.87 1.77 0.42
CA LEU A 560 -24.43 2.79 1.30
C LEU A 560 -24.55 4.09 0.53
N ARG A 561 -25.62 4.84 0.78
CA ARG A 561 -25.80 6.17 0.23
C ARG A 561 -26.33 7.10 1.32
N LEU A 562 -25.62 8.20 1.52
CA LEU A 562 -26.02 9.31 2.36
C LEU A 562 -26.42 10.45 1.43
N ASP A 563 -27.69 10.79 1.43
CA ASP A 563 -28.21 11.86 0.58
C ASP A 563 -28.03 13.27 1.20
N PRO A 564 -28.33 14.35 0.45
CA PRO A 564 -28.21 15.71 0.97
C PRO A 564 -29.04 16.01 2.22
N ASP A 565 -30.14 15.27 2.42
CA ASP A 565 -31.08 15.45 3.53
C ASP A 565 -30.66 14.68 4.79
N GLY A 566 -29.55 13.94 4.74
CA GLY A 566 -29.03 13.19 5.87
C GLY A 566 -29.61 11.79 5.99
N VAL A 567 -30.32 11.30 4.97
CA VAL A 567 -30.89 9.95 4.96
C VAL A 567 -29.86 8.94 4.47
N VAL A 568 -29.67 7.87 5.25
CA VAL A 568 -28.79 6.76 4.93
C VAL A 568 -29.62 5.58 4.43
N SER A 569 -29.40 5.22 3.17
CA SER A 569 -29.91 3.99 2.57
C SER A 569 -28.82 2.93 2.46
N LYS A 570 -29.21 1.66 2.51
CA LYS A 570 -28.31 0.50 2.45
C LYS A 570 -28.82 -0.56 1.47
N HIS A 571 -27.92 -1.21 0.77
CA HIS A 571 -28.19 -2.34 -0.11
C HIS A 571 -27.09 -3.37 0.01
N MET A 572 -27.44 -4.66 0.12
CA MET A 572 -26.47 -5.73 0.32
C MET A 572 -26.56 -6.68 -0.87
N VAL A 573 -25.41 -6.93 -1.49
CA VAL A 573 -25.26 -7.83 -2.62
C VAL A 573 -24.18 -8.86 -2.30
N ASP A 574 -24.49 -10.13 -2.55
CA ASP A 574 -23.54 -11.23 -2.43
C ASP A 574 -22.81 -11.41 -3.78
N TRP A 575 -21.49 -11.36 -3.74
CA TRP A 575 -20.62 -11.44 -4.92
C TRP A 575 -20.75 -12.78 -5.66
N HIS A 576 -20.98 -13.89 -4.96
CA HIS A 576 -21.11 -15.20 -5.61
C HIS A 576 -22.46 -15.37 -6.31
N THR A 577 -23.48 -14.66 -5.82
CA THR A 577 -24.84 -14.75 -6.32
C THR A 577 -25.09 -13.77 -7.46
N ASP A 578 -24.74 -12.49 -7.29
CA ASP A 578 -24.94 -11.46 -8.32
C ASP A 578 -23.75 -10.50 -8.45
N PRO A 579 -22.62 -10.98 -9.02
CA PRO A 579 -21.46 -10.12 -9.24
C PRO A 579 -21.71 -9.07 -10.34
N ALA A 580 -22.71 -9.26 -11.21
CA ALA A 580 -23.08 -8.27 -12.22
C ALA A 580 -23.75 -7.05 -11.56
N GLU A 581 -24.61 -7.26 -10.57
CA GLU A 581 -25.21 -6.19 -9.76
C GLU A 581 -24.14 -5.38 -9.01
N VAL A 582 -23.16 -6.04 -8.37
CA VAL A 582 -22.02 -5.35 -7.73
C VAL A 582 -21.29 -4.45 -8.70
N VAL A 583 -20.91 -4.98 -9.87
CA VAL A 583 -20.23 -4.22 -10.93
C VAL A 583 -21.10 -3.03 -11.38
N SER A 584 -22.39 -3.26 -11.57
CA SER A 584 -23.36 -2.23 -12.02
C SER A 584 -23.48 -1.07 -11.04
N HIS A 585 -23.53 -1.34 -9.74
CA HIS A 585 -23.54 -0.30 -8.72
C HIS A 585 -22.26 0.51 -8.68
N ILE A 586 -21.10 -0.14 -8.80
CA ILE A 586 -19.81 0.57 -8.87
C ILE A 586 -19.76 1.46 -10.13
N HIS A 587 -20.23 0.96 -11.27
CA HIS A 587 -20.39 1.75 -12.49
C HIS A 587 -21.27 2.99 -12.24
N LYS A 588 -22.46 2.82 -11.64
CA LYS A 588 -23.39 3.92 -11.31
C LYS A 588 -22.75 4.97 -10.40
N ILE A 589 -21.97 4.54 -9.40
CA ILE A 589 -21.25 5.43 -8.47
C ILE A 589 -20.13 6.20 -9.18
N MET A 590 -19.37 5.55 -10.08
CA MET A 590 -18.33 6.20 -10.88
C MET A 590 -18.90 7.20 -11.88
N ASP A 591 -20.06 6.90 -12.48
CA ASP A 591 -20.76 7.82 -13.39
C ASP A 591 -21.16 9.09 -12.65
N HIS A 592 -21.68 8.94 -11.42
CA HIS A 592 -21.95 10.08 -10.55
C HIS A 592 -20.67 10.85 -10.19
N ALA A 593 -19.57 10.16 -9.89
CA ALA A 593 -18.28 10.79 -9.60
C ALA A 593 -17.77 11.63 -10.79
N ALA A 594 -17.85 11.09 -12.01
CA ALA A 594 -17.43 11.77 -13.22
C ALA A 594 -18.30 13.01 -13.50
N CYS A 595 -19.62 12.93 -13.27
CA CYS A 595 -20.50 14.09 -13.32
C CYS A 595 -20.02 15.21 -12.37
N LEU A 596 -19.65 14.89 -11.13
CA LEU A 596 -19.13 15.86 -10.16
C LEU A 596 -17.76 16.45 -10.57
N ALA A 597 -16.85 15.65 -11.13
CA ALA A 597 -15.58 16.13 -11.68
C ALA A 597 -15.80 17.19 -12.78
N SER A 598 -16.77 16.95 -13.65
CA SER A 598 -17.13 17.86 -14.74
C SER A 598 -17.73 19.19 -14.27
N MET A 599 -18.27 19.23 -13.05
CA MET A 599 -18.81 20.44 -12.43
C MET A 599 -17.70 21.24 -11.72
N CYS A 600 -16.80 20.56 -11.01
CA CYS A 600 -15.70 21.20 -10.28
C CYS A 600 -14.71 21.92 -11.21
N SER A 601 -14.51 21.41 -12.42
CA SER A 601 -13.64 22.05 -13.42
C SER A 601 -14.17 23.38 -13.96
N ARG A 602 -15.48 23.66 -13.87
CA ARG A 602 -16.09 24.90 -14.41
C ARG A 602 -16.01 26.08 -13.46
N THR A 603 -15.87 25.84 -12.16
CA THR A 603 -15.77 26.91 -11.15
C THR A 603 -14.37 27.53 -11.06
N LEU A 604 -13.38 26.97 -11.76
CA LEU A 604 -11.99 27.43 -11.76
C LEU A 604 -11.60 28.25 -13.01
N THR A 605 -12.52 28.39 -13.97
CA THR A 605 -12.38 29.21 -15.19
C THR A 605 -13.29 30.42 -15.09
#